data_AF-T1BKE6-F1
#
_entry.id   AF-T1BKE6-F1
#
_cell.length_a   1.000
_cell.length_b   1.000
_cell.length_c   1.000
_cell.angle_alpha   90.00
_cell.angle_beta   90.00
_cell.angle_gamma   90.00
#
_symmetry.space_group_name_H-M   'P 1'
#
loop_
_entity.id
_entity.type
_entity.pdbx_description
1 polymer ?
#
loop_
_entity_poly.entity_id
_entity_poly.type
_entity_poly.pdbx_seq_one_letter_code
_entity_poly.pdbx_strand_id
1 'polypeptide(L)'
;EMRELPDIEREEVRQIFRDWGFAGPELEEMVRKVEAKPKAMLDLMMAFELHLAPVSAEQPLQSGLLVLGATVVGSIIPLIPFLVSPATLHADAIASVVVSGAMLFAVGWYGARLTIGDVWASGLRMLVIGLAAGLGGFAIGLLANARVF
;
A
#
# COMPACT_ATOMS: atom_id res chain seq x y z
N GLU A 1 24.57 -8.32 -7.00
CA GLU A 1 26.03 -8.44 -7.11
C GLU A 1 26.46 -9.40 -8.24
N MET A 2 25.52 -10.11 -8.87
CA MET A 2 25.69 -11.19 -9.87
C MET A 2 26.74 -11.00 -10.98
N ARG A 3 27.05 -9.78 -11.41
CA ARG A 3 28.07 -9.53 -12.44
C ARG A 3 29.45 -9.22 -11.88
N GLU A 4 29.48 -8.64 -10.68
CA GLU A 4 30.69 -8.10 -10.07
C GLU A 4 31.31 -9.09 -9.08
N LEU A 5 30.49 -9.91 -8.42
CA LEU A 5 30.91 -10.89 -7.40
C LEU A 5 30.22 -12.26 -7.61
N PRO A 6 30.41 -12.91 -8.77
CA PRO A 6 29.70 -14.15 -9.12
C PRO A 6 29.98 -15.31 -8.15
N ASP A 7 31.19 -15.37 -7.58
CA ASP A 7 31.57 -16.43 -6.62
C ASP A 7 30.80 -16.32 -5.31
N ILE A 8 30.49 -15.09 -4.87
CA ILE A 8 29.75 -14.82 -3.64
C ILE A 8 28.28 -15.20 -3.83
N GLU A 9 27.67 -14.75 -4.93
CA GLU A 9 26.28 -15.05 -5.28
C GLU A 9 26.03 -16.56 -5.45
N ARG A 10 27.04 -17.29 -5.94
CA ARG A 10 27.00 -18.75 -5.99
C ARG A 10 26.97 -19.38 -4.58
N GLU A 11 27.71 -18.84 -3.62
CA GLU A 11 27.70 -19.32 -2.23
C GLU A 11 26.35 -19.02 -1.56
N GLU A 12 25.75 -17.87 -1.85
CA GLU A 12 24.43 -17.49 -1.33
C GLU A 12 23.35 -18.45 -1.84
N VAL A 13 23.35 -18.79 -3.13
CA VAL A 13 22.46 -19.84 -3.68
C VAL A 13 22.72 -21.21 -3.06
N ARG A 14 23.98 -21.55 -2.81
CA ARG A 14 24.34 -22.79 -2.10
C ARG A 14 23.79 -22.79 -0.67
N GLN A 15 23.76 -21.64 -0.01
CA GLN A 15 23.22 -21.50 1.34
C GLN A 15 21.69 -21.64 1.35
N ILE A 16 20.99 -21.01 0.41
CA ILE A 16 19.54 -21.16 0.23
C ILE A 16 19.16 -22.64 0.09
N PHE A 17 19.86 -23.39 -0.78
CA PHE A 17 19.56 -24.82 -0.95
C PHE A 17 19.94 -25.67 0.27
N ARG A 18 20.99 -25.32 1.01
CA ARG A 18 21.31 -25.99 2.29
C ARG A 18 20.21 -25.77 3.33
N ASP A 19 19.66 -24.57 3.41
CA ASP A 19 18.56 -24.25 4.33
C ASP A 19 17.27 -25.00 3.98
N TRP A 20 17.09 -25.38 2.71
CA TRP A 20 16.02 -26.29 2.27
C TRP A 20 16.31 -27.78 2.51
N GLY A 21 17.51 -28.11 3.01
CA GLY A 21 17.91 -29.47 3.37
C GLY A 21 18.67 -30.22 2.28
N PHE A 22 19.07 -29.59 1.18
CA PHE A 22 19.89 -30.23 0.14
C PHE A 22 21.36 -30.33 0.57
N ALA A 23 22.01 -31.46 0.26
CA ALA A 23 23.39 -31.72 0.64
C ALA A 23 24.15 -32.58 -0.38
N GLY A 24 25.48 -32.57 -0.28
CA GLY A 24 26.35 -33.45 -1.06
C GLY A 24 26.31 -33.19 -2.57
N PRO A 25 26.40 -34.22 -3.41
CA PRO A 25 26.45 -34.07 -4.86
C PRO A 25 25.21 -33.40 -5.47
N GLU A 26 24.03 -33.61 -4.87
CA GLU A 26 22.77 -33.04 -5.34
C GLU A 26 22.77 -31.50 -5.22
N LEU A 27 23.24 -30.98 -4.07
CA LEU A 27 23.40 -29.55 -3.85
C LEU A 27 24.27 -28.91 -4.93
N GLU A 28 25.45 -29.47 -5.20
CA GLU A 28 26.38 -28.93 -6.21
C GLU A 28 25.85 -29.06 -7.65
N GLU A 29 24.97 -30.02 -7.92
CA GLU A 29 24.28 -30.12 -9.20
C GLU A 29 23.20 -29.04 -9.35
N MET A 30 22.41 -28.79 -8.29
CA MET A 30 21.38 -27.74 -8.28
C MET A 30 21.98 -26.35 -8.44
N VAL A 31 23.03 -26.04 -7.67
CA VAL A 31 23.76 -24.76 -7.77
C VAL A 31 24.25 -24.56 -9.20
N ARG A 32 24.91 -25.55 -9.81
CA ARG A 32 25.37 -25.45 -11.21
C ARG A 32 24.24 -25.24 -12.21
N LYS A 33 23.10 -25.91 -12.03
CA LYS A 33 21.95 -25.79 -12.94
C LYS A 33 21.32 -24.39 -12.88
N VAL A 34 21.31 -23.75 -11.72
CA VAL A 34 20.81 -22.38 -11.54
C VAL A 34 21.83 -21.35 -12.02
N GLU A 35 23.11 -21.53 -11.67
CA GLU A 35 24.22 -20.69 -12.13
C GLU A 35 24.28 -20.61 -13.68
N ALA A 36 24.01 -21.71 -14.37
CA ALA A 36 23.94 -21.76 -15.83
C ALA A 36 22.76 -20.97 -16.44
N LYS A 37 21.81 -20.49 -15.62
CA LYS A 37 20.59 -19.80 -16.04
C LYS A 37 20.47 -18.46 -15.31
N PRO A 38 21.07 -17.36 -15.83
CA PRO A 38 21.13 -16.07 -15.16
C PRO A 38 19.77 -15.51 -14.72
N LYS A 39 18.71 -15.75 -15.51
CA LYS A 39 17.36 -15.33 -15.15
C LYS A 39 16.80 -16.10 -13.94
N ALA A 40 17.02 -17.42 -13.88
CA ALA A 40 16.58 -18.23 -12.76
C ALA A 40 17.37 -17.90 -11.49
N MET A 41 18.67 -17.62 -11.63
CA MET A 41 19.52 -17.11 -10.54
C MET A 41 18.96 -15.80 -9.98
N LEU A 42 18.67 -14.82 -10.86
CA LEU A 42 18.10 -13.54 -10.47
C LEU A 42 16.75 -13.70 -9.75
N ASP A 43 15.85 -14.49 -10.32
CA ASP A 43 14.52 -14.71 -9.74
C ASP A 43 14.62 -15.39 -8.37
N LEU A 44 15.57 -16.33 -8.19
CA LEU A 44 15.85 -16.99 -6.92
C LEU A 44 16.39 -16.01 -5.88
N MET A 45 17.42 -15.23 -6.24
CA MET A 45 18.03 -14.25 -5.34
C MET A 45 17.03 -13.15 -4.96
N MET A 46 16.26 -12.61 -5.92
CA MET A 46 15.21 -11.64 -5.61
C MET A 46 14.17 -12.19 -4.63
N ALA A 47 13.76 -13.46 -4.79
CA ALA A 47 12.74 -14.06 -3.95
C ALA A 47 13.26 -14.41 -2.54
N PHE A 48 14.47 -14.94 -2.41
CA PHE A 48 14.95 -15.56 -1.16
C PHE A 48 16.00 -14.74 -0.41
N GLU A 49 16.79 -13.94 -1.11
CA GLU A 49 17.74 -13.02 -0.47
C GLU A 49 17.02 -11.70 -0.13
N LEU A 50 16.45 -11.05 -1.16
CA LEU A 50 15.84 -9.73 -1.01
C LEU A 50 14.38 -9.76 -0.55
N HIS A 51 13.75 -10.94 -0.54
CA HIS A 51 12.34 -11.11 -0.21
C HIS A 51 11.42 -10.22 -1.06
N LEU A 52 11.82 -9.96 -2.30
CA LEU A 52 11.08 -9.13 -3.24
C LEU A 52 10.16 -10.00 -4.09
N ALA A 53 8.90 -9.60 -4.18
CA ALA A 53 8.03 -10.11 -5.22
C ALA A 53 8.57 -9.69 -6.59
N PRO A 54 8.44 -10.52 -7.64
CA PRO A 54 8.80 -10.13 -8.98
C PRO A 54 8.03 -8.87 -9.35
N VAL A 55 8.75 -7.79 -9.58
CA VAL A 55 8.16 -6.53 -10.02
C VAL A 55 7.71 -6.76 -11.46
N SER A 56 6.40 -7.00 -11.65
CA SER A 56 5.79 -6.77 -12.95
C SER A 56 6.14 -5.33 -13.31
N ALA A 57 6.56 -5.08 -14.56
CA ALA A 57 6.62 -3.72 -15.10
C ALA A 57 5.17 -3.21 -15.26
N GLU A 58 4.45 -3.07 -14.15
CA GLU A 58 3.13 -2.48 -14.09
C GLU A 58 3.27 -1.02 -14.50
N GLN A 59 2.39 -0.62 -15.41
CA GLN A 59 2.50 0.60 -16.17
C GLN A 59 2.40 1.79 -15.20
N PRO A 60 3.51 2.49 -14.86
CA PRO A 60 3.53 3.46 -13.78
C PRO A 60 2.54 4.61 -14.03
N LEU A 61 2.32 4.95 -15.32
CA LEU A 61 1.32 5.91 -15.74
C LEU A 61 -0.11 5.45 -15.44
N GLN A 62 -0.44 4.18 -15.64
CA GLN A 62 -1.78 3.66 -15.35
C GLN A 62 -2.07 3.72 -13.86
N SER A 63 -1.11 3.27 -13.03
CA SER A 63 -1.23 3.35 -11.57
C SER A 63 -1.36 4.80 -11.10
N GLY A 64 -0.57 5.71 -11.66
CA GLY A 64 -0.64 7.14 -11.35
C GLY A 64 -2.00 7.76 -11.72
N LEU A 65 -2.51 7.49 -12.92
CA LEU A 65 -3.82 7.98 -13.37
C LEU A 65 -4.97 7.41 -12.54
N LEU A 66 -4.88 6.14 -12.14
CA LEU A 66 -5.86 5.50 -11.28
C LEU A 66 -5.92 6.17 -9.90
N VAL A 67 -4.76 6.39 -9.27
CA VAL A 67 -4.68 7.06 -7.96
C VAL A 67 -5.16 8.51 -8.04
N LEU A 68 -4.78 9.23 -9.10
CA LEU A 68 -5.25 10.59 -9.34
C LEU A 68 -6.79 10.63 -9.48
N GLY A 69 -7.35 9.77 -10.32
CA GLY A 69 -8.80 9.67 -10.51
C GLY A 69 -9.53 9.32 -9.21
N ALA A 70 -9.03 8.34 -8.47
CA ALA A 70 -9.58 7.96 -7.17
C ALA A 70 -9.53 9.11 -6.15
N THR A 71 -8.43 9.89 -6.13
CA THR A 71 -8.25 11.04 -5.24
C THR A 71 -9.24 12.15 -5.55
N VAL A 72 -9.42 12.48 -6.84
CA VAL A 72 -10.37 13.51 -7.28
C VAL A 72 -11.79 13.11 -6.89
N VAL A 73 -12.21 11.88 -7.23
CA VAL A 73 -13.55 11.39 -6.90
C VAL A 73 -13.77 11.34 -5.38
N GLY A 74 -12.80 10.83 -4.63
CA GLY A 74 -12.85 10.76 -3.17
C GLY A 74 -12.98 12.13 -2.50
N SER A 75 -12.36 13.16 -3.09
CA SER A 75 -12.40 14.53 -2.56
C SER A 75 -13.71 15.27 -2.84
N ILE A 76 -14.45 14.87 -3.88
CA ILE A 76 -15.74 15.49 -4.22
C ILE A 76 -16.84 15.04 -3.25
N ILE A 77 -16.79 13.79 -2.77
CA ILE A 77 -17.85 13.22 -1.93
C ILE A 77 -18.15 14.05 -0.67
N PRO A 78 -17.15 14.47 0.15
CA PRO A 78 -17.36 15.37 1.28
C PRO A 78 -17.97 16.72 0.93
N LEU A 79 -17.78 17.20 -0.31
CA LEU A 79 -18.24 18.51 -0.77
C LEU A 79 -19.69 18.49 -1.24
N ILE A 80 -20.25 17.31 -1.54
CA ILE A 80 -21.62 17.17 -2.05
C ILE A 80 -22.65 17.94 -1.21
N PRO A 81 -22.67 17.84 0.14
CA PRO A 81 -23.65 18.56 0.95
C PRO A 81 -23.61 20.08 0.72
N PHE A 82 -22.42 20.67 0.58
CA PHE A 82 -22.26 22.11 0.32
C PHE A 82 -22.68 22.52 -1.10
N LEU A 83 -22.67 21.61 -2.07
CA LEU A 83 -23.01 21.91 -3.45
C LEU A 83 -24.53 21.86 -3.72
N VAL A 84 -25.26 21.02 -2.99
CA VAL A 84 -26.68 20.71 -3.30
C VAL A 84 -27.66 21.25 -2.26
N SER A 85 -27.21 21.52 -1.04
CA SER A 85 -28.08 21.94 0.07
C SER A 85 -28.17 23.46 0.14
N PRO A 86 -29.38 24.04 0.19
CA PRO A 86 -29.58 25.46 0.51
C PRO A 86 -29.65 25.70 2.03
N ALA A 87 -29.19 24.77 2.85
CA ALA A 87 -29.26 24.88 4.30
C ALA A 87 -28.21 25.85 4.85
N THR A 88 -28.17 25.98 6.18
CA THR A 88 -27.14 26.76 6.86
C THR A 88 -25.79 26.05 6.77
N LEU A 89 -24.70 26.82 6.66
CA LEU A 89 -23.31 26.35 6.72
C LEU A 89 -23.04 25.31 7.82
N HIS A 90 -23.67 25.46 8.99
CA HIS A 90 -23.52 24.52 10.11
C HIS A 90 -24.13 23.14 9.80
N ALA A 91 -25.32 23.11 9.19
CA ALA A 91 -25.99 21.88 8.82
C ALA A 91 -25.21 21.14 7.73
N ASP A 92 -24.69 21.87 6.74
CA ASP A 92 -23.91 21.29 5.64
C ASP A 92 -22.55 20.76 6.12
N ALA A 93 -21.92 21.42 7.09
CA ALA A 93 -20.70 20.94 7.73
C ALA A 93 -20.93 19.60 8.46
N ILE A 94 -22.02 19.48 9.23
CA ILE A 94 -22.35 18.22 9.91
C ILE A 94 -22.65 17.12 8.89
N ALA A 95 -23.43 17.43 7.85
CA ALA A 95 -23.73 16.49 6.78
C ALA A 95 -22.45 16.02 6.05
N SER A 96 -21.51 16.93 5.79
CA SER A 96 -20.21 16.62 5.19
C SER A 96 -19.40 15.66 6.05
N VAL A 97 -19.34 15.87 7.37
CA VAL A 97 -18.65 14.95 8.30
C VAL A 97 -19.29 13.56 8.28
N VAL A 98 -20.62 13.48 8.29
CA VAL A 98 -21.34 12.20 8.27
C VAL A 98 -21.11 11.46 6.94
N VAL A 99 -21.24 12.15 5.80
CA VAL A 99 -21.02 11.58 4.47
C VAL A 99 -19.57 11.10 4.30
N SER A 100 -18.60 11.91 4.75
CA SER A 100 -17.17 11.55 4.70
C SER A 100 -16.87 10.34 5.57
N GLY A 101 -17.42 10.32 6.79
CA GLY A 101 -17.26 9.20 7.72
C GLY A 101 -17.85 7.90 7.14
N ALA A 102 -19.06 7.96 6.58
CA ALA A 102 -19.69 6.83 5.93
C ALA A 102 -18.86 6.32 4.73
N MET A 103 -18.32 7.23 3.92
CA MET A 103 -17.47 6.86 2.79
C MET A 103 -16.16 6.20 3.24
N LEU A 104 -15.47 6.75 4.24
CA LEU A 104 -14.24 6.15 4.79
C LEU A 104 -14.50 4.76 5.38
N PHE A 105 -15.60 4.60 6.12
CA PHE A 105 -16.01 3.31 6.63
C PHE A 105 -16.26 2.30 5.49
N ALA A 106 -16.99 2.72 4.45
CA ALA A 106 -17.29 1.87 3.30
C ALA A 106 -16.02 1.45 2.53
N VAL A 107 -15.07 2.37 2.34
CA VAL A 107 -13.77 2.06 1.71
C VAL A 107 -12.98 1.07 2.56
N GLY A 108 -12.90 1.28 3.87
CA GLY A 108 -12.18 0.37 4.77
C GLY A 108 -12.82 -1.01 4.86
N TRP A 109 -14.16 -1.07 4.85
CA TRP A 109 -14.93 -2.30 4.82
C TRP A 109 -14.73 -3.07 3.51
N TYR A 110 -14.81 -2.39 2.37
CA TYR A 110 -14.60 -2.99 1.06
C TYR A 110 -13.16 -3.47 0.87
N GLY A 111 -12.17 -2.68 1.30
CA GLY A 111 -10.76 -3.05 1.23
C GLY A 111 -10.45 -4.34 2.02
N ALA A 112 -10.95 -4.46 3.24
CA ALA A 112 -10.76 -5.66 4.06
C ALA A 112 -11.44 -6.91 3.50
N ARG A 113 -12.54 -6.74 2.77
CA ARG A 113 -13.20 -7.84 2.07
C ARG A 113 -12.31 -8.44 0.98
N LEU A 114 -11.47 -7.62 0.35
CA LEU A 114 -10.54 -8.07 -0.69
C LEU A 114 -9.26 -8.70 -0.12
N THR A 115 -8.83 -8.28 1.09
CA THR A 115 -7.54 -8.70 1.68
C THR A 115 -7.67 -9.76 2.78
N ILE A 116 -8.83 -10.43 2.92
CA ILE A 116 -9.09 -11.46 3.95
C ILE A 116 -8.83 -10.90 5.36
N GLY A 117 -9.39 -9.71 5.65
CA GLY A 117 -9.31 -9.06 6.96
C GLY A 117 -10.67 -8.95 7.65
N ASP A 118 -10.67 -8.56 8.93
CA ASP A 118 -11.91 -8.18 9.63
C ASP A 118 -12.46 -6.88 9.02
N VAL A 119 -13.58 -7.02 8.33
CA VAL A 119 -14.25 -5.96 7.58
C VAL A 119 -14.77 -4.82 8.48
N TRP A 120 -15.23 -5.15 9.69
CA TRP A 120 -15.77 -4.17 10.63
C TRP A 120 -14.63 -3.40 11.31
N ALA A 121 -13.60 -4.12 11.74
CA ALA A 121 -12.43 -3.50 12.35
C ALA A 121 -11.70 -2.57 11.38
N SER A 122 -11.57 -2.97 10.10
CA SER A 122 -10.96 -2.13 9.06
C SER A 122 -11.78 -0.87 8.75
N GLY A 123 -13.09 -1.02 8.56
CA GLY A 123 -13.99 0.13 8.35
C GLY A 123 -13.94 1.12 9.51
N LEU A 124 -14.01 0.62 10.75
CA LEU A 124 -13.95 1.47 11.94
C LEU A 124 -12.59 2.17 12.07
N ARG A 125 -11.48 1.47 11.75
CA ARG A 125 -10.14 2.06 11.78
C ARG A 125 -10.02 3.22 10.79
N MET A 126 -10.52 3.06 9.56
CA MET A 126 -10.52 4.15 8.58
C MET A 126 -11.38 5.34 9.03
N LEU A 127 -12.57 5.09 9.59
CA LEU A 127 -13.42 6.12 10.14
C LEU A 127 -12.71 6.92 11.24
N VAL A 128 -12.10 6.24 12.21
CA VAL A 128 -11.38 6.88 13.33
C VAL A 128 -10.20 7.71 12.84
N ILE A 129 -9.40 7.18 11.90
CA ILE A 129 -8.26 7.92 11.32
C ILE A 129 -8.76 9.19 10.63
N GLY A 130 -9.81 9.10 9.82
CA GLY A 130 -10.37 10.26 9.14
C GLY A 130 -10.96 11.31 10.07
N LEU A 131 -11.69 10.89 11.11
CA LEU A 131 -12.20 11.81 12.13
C LEU A 131 -11.06 12.49 12.89
N ALA A 132 -10.01 11.75 13.26
CA ALA A 132 -8.83 12.30 13.93
C ALA A 132 -8.10 13.33 13.03
N ALA A 133 -7.92 13.02 11.74
CA ALA A 133 -7.34 13.94 10.77
C ALA A 133 -8.19 15.20 10.59
N GLY A 134 -9.52 15.06 10.47
CA GLY A 134 -10.45 16.18 10.38
C GLY A 134 -10.42 17.09 11.61
N LEU A 135 -10.41 16.51 12.81
CA LEU A 135 -10.25 17.25 14.06
C LEU A 135 -8.89 17.97 14.13
N GLY A 136 -7.82 17.31 13.69
CA GLY A 136 -6.49 17.92 13.61
C GLY A 136 -6.47 19.12 12.66
N GLY A 137 -7.06 18.99 11.47
CA GLY A 137 -7.21 20.10 10.52
C GLY A 137 -8.02 21.26 11.08
N PHE A 138 -9.13 20.97 11.76
CA PHE A 138 -9.96 21.97 12.42
C PHE A 138 -9.19 22.71 13.53
N ALA A 139 -8.45 21.98 14.38
CA ALA A 139 -7.63 22.56 15.43
C ALA A 139 -6.52 23.47 14.87
N ILE A 140 -5.84 23.05 13.80
CA ILE A 140 -4.85 23.88 13.10
C ILE A 140 -5.51 25.15 12.55
N GLY A 141 -6.68 25.02 11.92
CA GLY A 141 -7.44 26.17 11.43
C GLY A 141 -7.81 27.17 12.53
N LEU A 142 -8.23 26.66 13.69
CA LEU A 142 -8.54 27.49 14.85
C LEU A 142 -7.30 28.23 15.38
N LEU A 143 -6.17 27.53 15.50
CA LEU A 143 -4.90 28.13 15.94
C LEU A 143 -4.37 29.16 14.95
N ALA A 144 -4.51 28.90 13.65
CA ALA A 144 -4.11 29.83 12.61
C ALA A 144 -4.97 31.09 12.65
N ASN A 145 -6.30 30.94 12.78
CA ASN A 145 -7.22 32.08 12.89
C ASN A 145 -6.98 32.90 14.17
N ALA A 146 -6.64 32.25 15.29
CA ALA A 146 -6.33 32.90 16.55
C ALA A 146 -5.02 33.73 16.53
N ARG A 147 -4.15 33.54 15.53
CA ARG A 147 -2.90 34.33 15.37
C ARG A 147 -3.05 35.53 14.44
N VAL A 148 -4.20 35.70 13.79
CA VAL A 148 -4.49 36.77 12.83
C VAL A 148 -5.20 37.97 13.50
N PHE A 149 -5.51 37.87 14.80
CA PHE A 149 -5.94 38.98 15.67
C PHE A 149 -4.93 39.20 16.79
#